data_AF-A0A3D5NFR9-F1
#
_entry.id   AF-A0A3D5NFR9-F1
#
_cell.length_a   1.000
_cell.length_b   1.000
_cell.length_c   1.000
_cell.angle_alpha   90.00
_cell.angle_beta   90.00
_cell.angle_gamma   90.00
#
_symmetry.space_group_name_H-M   'P 1'
#
loop_
_entity.id
_entity.type
_entity.pdbx_description
1 polymer ?
#
loop_
_entity_poly.entity_id
_entity_poly.type
_entity_poly.pdbx_seq_one_letter_code
_entity_poly.pdbx_strand_id
1 'polypeptide(L)'
;KYSNAWHVAHMTDPRSVVPESIMPGYPFLANRALEFDDAKAHLETLKMVGVPYTDEMIEAAKADLYLQASEDAAYDDDFLARYPNAATGDFDGNPQKLTEMDALIAYLQVLGRMVDFTTYNPQMNLR
;
A
#
# COMPACT_ATOMS: atom_id res chain seq x y z
N LYS A 1 10.00 7.08 3.87
CA LYS A 1 11.27 7.68 3.37
C LYS A 1 10.99 8.80 2.38
N TYR A 2 10.12 8.58 1.39
CA TYR A 2 9.59 9.64 0.52
C TYR A 2 8.10 9.86 0.81
N SER A 3 7.60 11.05 0.51
CA SER A 3 6.17 11.38 0.65
C SER A 3 5.35 10.74 -0.46
N ASN A 4 4.04 10.60 -0.23
CA ASN A 4 3.07 10.17 -1.24
C ASN A 4 3.19 11.06 -2.49
N ALA A 5 3.18 12.39 -2.31
CA ALA A 5 3.35 13.35 -3.41
C ALA A 5 4.66 13.15 -4.22
N TRP A 6 5.78 12.81 -3.56
CA TRP A 6 7.02 12.50 -4.27
C TRP A 6 6.87 11.21 -5.09
N HIS A 7 6.23 10.17 -4.52
CA HIS A 7 5.95 8.94 -5.24
C HIS A 7 5.04 9.17 -6.44
N VAL A 8 3.97 9.97 -6.32
CA VAL A 8 3.09 10.35 -7.45
C VAL A 8 3.89 11.06 -8.54
N ALA A 9 4.68 12.08 -8.19
CA ALA A 9 5.48 12.82 -9.14
C ALA A 9 6.50 11.91 -9.84
N HIS A 10 7.18 11.05 -9.07
CA HIS A 10 8.14 10.10 -9.60
C HIS A 10 7.49 9.05 -10.51
N MET A 11 6.34 8.49 -10.15
CA MET A 11 5.63 7.52 -11.02
C MET A 11 5.09 8.19 -12.28
N THR A 12 4.67 9.45 -12.21
CA THR A 12 4.13 10.20 -13.35
C THR A 12 5.24 10.56 -14.35
N ASP A 13 6.31 11.20 -13.86
CA ASP A 13 7.48 11.56 -14.66
C ASP A 13 8.75 11.45 -13.80
N PRO A 14 9.45 10.31 -13.82
CA PRO A 14 10.62 10.09 -12.99
C PRO A 14 11.73 11.13 -13.23
N ARG A 15 11.89 11.62 -14.47
CA ARG A 15 12.92 12.60 -14.84
C ARG A 15 12.63 14.00 -14.28
N SER A 16 11.38 14.28 -13.91
CA SER A 16 11.02 15.58 -13.32
C SER A 16 11.56 15.78 -11.90
N VAL A 17 11.76 14.69 -11.16
CA VAL A 17 12.26 14.70 -9.77
C VAL A 17 13.65 14.08 -9.63
N VAL A 18 14.06 13.24 -10.59
CA VAL A 18 15.40 12.64 -10.69
C VAL A 18 15.84 12.68 -12.15
N PRO A 19 16.55 13.73 -12.60
CA PRO A 19 16.88 13.96 -14.01
C PRO A 19 17.55 12.78 -14.73
N GLU A 20 18.37 12.03 -14.02
CA GLU A 20 19.12 10.88 -14.54
C GLU A 20 18.34 9.56 -14.48
N SER A 21 17.06 9.59 -14.10
CA SER A 21 16.24 8.37 -13.96
C SER A 21 16.03 7.68 -15.31
N ILE A 22 16.37 6.40 -15.35
CA ILE A 22 16.07 5.50 -16.49
C ILE A 22 14.70 4.84 -16.37
N MET A 23 13.96 5.10 -15.28
CA MET A 23 12.65 4.50 -15.05
C MET A 23 11.65 5.02 -16.08
N PRO A 24 10.82 4.15 -16.70
CA PRO A 24 9.68 4.59 -17.50
C PRO A 24 8.67 5.38 -16.65
N GLY A 25 7.95 6.32 -17.26
CA GLY A 25 6.80 6.96 -16.61
C GLY A 25 5.56 6.07 -16.66
N TYR A 26 4.80 6.08 -15.59
CA TYR A 26 3.54 5.35 -15.39
C TYR A 26 2.35 6.29 -15.08
N PRO A 27 2.13 7.39 -15.82
CA PRO A 27 1.06 8.35 -15.55
C PRO A 27 -0.36 7.76 -15.73
N PHE A 28 -0.47 6.61 -16.41
CA PHE A 28 -1.74 5.93 -16.60
C PHE A 28 -2.32 5.40 -15.28
N LEU A 29 -1.50 5.15 -14.26
CA LEU A 29 -1.93 4.64 -12.95
C LEU A 29 -2.92 5.60 -12.26
N ALA A 30 -2.74 6.91 -12.41
CA ALA A 30 -3.64 7.92 -11.87
C ALA A 30 -5.00 7.97 -12.60
N ASN A 31 -5.09 7.40 -13.80
CA ASN A 31 -6.31 7.45 -14.62
C ASN A 31 -7.14 6.16 -14.52
N ARG A 32 -6.50 5.03 -14.21
CA ARG A 32 -7.18 3.73 -14.08
C ARG A 32 -7.80 3.61 -12.70
N ALA A 33 -9.09 3.30 -12.68
CA ALA A 33 -9.74 2.93 -11.42
C ALA A 33 -9.14 1.61 -10.93
N LEU A 34 -9.03 1.45 -9.62
CA LEU A 34 -8.64 0.16 -9.06
C LEU A 34 -9.78 -0.85 -9.32
N GLU A 35 -9.43 -2.00 -9.91
CA GLU A 35 -10.32 -3.15 -9.99
C GLU A 35 -9.96 -4.13 -8.87
N PHE A 36 -10.90 -4.41 -7.98
CA PHE A 36 -10.66 -5.21 -6.77
C PHE A 36 -11.88 -6.03 -6.35
N ASP A 37 -12.72 -6.38 -7.32
CA ASP A 37 -13.89 -7.22 -7.05
C ASP A 37 -13.52 -8.62 -6.55
N ASP A 38 -12.30 -9.07 -6.86
CA ASP A 38 -11.68 -10.33 -6.48
C ASP A 38 -10.79 -10.26 -5.23
N ALA A 39 -10.73 -9.11 -4.54
CA ALA A 39 -9.88 -8.93 -3.35
C ALA A 39 -10.09 -10.03 -2.30
N LYS A 40 -11.35 -10.41 -2.06
CA LYS A 40 -11.71 -11.51 -1.16
C LYS A 40 -11.06 -12.83 -1.59
N ALA A 41 -11.17 -13.19 -2.87
CA ALA A 41 -10.61 -14.43 -3.41
C ALA A 41 -9.07 -14.44 -3.33
N HIS A 42 -8.42 -13.28 -3.50
CA HIS A 42 -6.98 -13.14 -3.27
C HIS A 42 -6.61 -13.41 -1.81
N LEU A 43 -7.32 -12.81 -0.84
CA LEU A 43 -7.05 -13.04 0.58
C LEU A 43 -7.31 -14.49 1.00
N GLU A 44 -8.37 -15.12 0.50
CA GLU A 44 -8.66 -16.56 0.71
C GLU A 44 -7.53 -17.45 0.17
N THR A 45 -7.03 -17.14 -1.02
CA THR A 45 -5.92 -17.88 -1.64
C THR A 45 -4.63 -17.69 -0.86
N LEU A 46 -4.33 -16.45 -0.41
CA LEU A 46 -3.17 -16.16 0.43
C LEU A 46 -3.25 -16.88 1.78
N LYS A 47 -4.44 -16.94 2.38
CA LYS A 47 -4.70 -17.73 3.58
C LYS A 47 -4.42 -19.22 3.35
N MET A 48 -4.84 -19.77 2.22
CA MET A 48 -4.59 -21.17 1.85
C MET A 48 -3.09 -21.50 1.77
N VAL A 49 -2.25 -20.57 1.32
CA VAL A 49 -0.79 -20.75 1.23
C VAL A 49 -0.04 -20.31 2.50
N GLY A 50 -0.75 -20.00 3.59
CA GLY A 50 -0.17 -19.79 4.92
C GLY A 50 0.03 -18.33 5.33
N VAL A 51 -0.46 -17.35 4.56
CA VAL A 51 -0.49 -15.95 5.01
C VAL A 51 -1.58 -15.81 6.09
N PRO A 52 -1.32 -15.20 7.25
CA PRO A 52 -2.21 -15.25 8.41
C PRO A 52 -3.41 -14.29 8.32
N TYR A 53 -4.15 -14.31 7.22
CA TYR A 53 -5.42 -13.56 7.11
C TYR A 53 -6.52 -14.23 7.93
N THR A 54 -7.25 -13.43 8.72
CA THR A 54 -8.44 -13.89 9.46
C THR A 54 -9.67 -13.92 8.55
N ASP A 55 -10.72 -14.63 8.96
CA ASP A 55 -11.99 -14.59 8.21
C ASP A 55 -12.59 -13.18 8.21
N GLU A 56 -12.39 -12.42 9.30
CA GLU A 56 -12.81 -11.03 9.40
C GLU A 56 -12.12 -10.14 8.34
N MET A 57 -10.79 -10.28 8.17
CA MET A 57 -10.04 -9.58 7.11
C MET A 57 -10.55 -9.93 5.71
N ILE A 58 -10.90 -11.20 5.50
CA ILE A 58 -11.41 -11.69 4.21
C ILE A 58 -12.78 -11.09 3.92
N GLU A 59 -13.69 -11.05 4.91
CA GLU A 59 -15.01 -10.45 4.74
C GLU A 59 -14.95 -8.92 4.60
N ALA A 60 -14.01 -8.26 5.28
CA ALA A 60 -13.82 -6.82 5.22
C ALA A 60 -13.00 -6.35 4.00
N ALA A 61 -12.42 -7.26 3.21
CA ALA A 61 -11.40 -6.96 2.20
C ALA A 61 -11.71 -5.75 1.28
N LYS A 62 -12.94 -5.67 0.75
CA LYS A 62 -13.32 -4.53 -0.12
C LYS A 62 -13.41 -3.23 0.65
N ALA A 63 -14.01 -3.26 1.85
CA ALA A 63 -14.11 -2.08 2.70
C ALA A 63 -12.73 -1.59 3.13
N ASP A 64 -11.85 -2.53 3.52
CA ASP A 64 -10.49 -2.24 3.94
C ASP A 64 -9.65 -1.58 2.83
N LEU A 65 -9.82 -1.97 1.57
CA LEU A 65 -9.18 -1.30 0.43
C LEU A 65 -9.61 0.16 0.27
N TYR A 66 -10.91 0.45 0.41
CA TYR A 66 -11.42 1.82 0.37
C TYR A 66 -10.94 2.63 1.58
N LEU A 67 -11.04 2.06 2.79
CA LEU A 67 -10.67 2.72 4.03
C LEU A 67 -9.18 3.08 4.05
N GLN A 68 -8.32 2.20 3.51
CA GLN A 68 -6.90 2.45 3.49
C GLN A 68 -6.54 3.75 2.74
N ALA A 69 -7.19 4.03 1.62
CA ALA A 69 -6.87 5.16 0.74
C ALA A 69 -7.77 6.39 0.93
N SER A 70 -8.72 6.35 1.86
CA SER A 70 -9.68 7.45 2.09
C SER A 70 -9.15 8.47 3.10
N GLU A 71 -9.25 9.77 2.80
CA GLU A 71 -9.05 10.85 3.79
C GLU A 71 -10.20 10.94 4.80
N ASP A 72 -11.42 10.61 4.36
CA ASP A 72 -12.65 10.63 5.13
C ASP A 72 -12.86 9.34 5.95
N ALA A 73 -11.88 8.43 5.93
CA ALA A 73 -11.81 7.34 6.89
C ALA A 73 -11.46 7.95 8.26
N ALA A 74 -12.45 8.60 8.86
CA ALA A 74 -12.46 9.02 10.24
C ALA A 74 -12.18 7.78 11.10
N TYR A 75 -10.90 7.51 11.33
CA TYR A 75 -10.33 6.54 12.26
C TYR A 75 -11.23 5.34 12.52
N ASP A 76 -11.29 4.43 11.55
CA ASP A 76 -11.85 3.12 11.83
C ASP A 76 -10.78 2.32 12.58
N ASP A 77 -10.86 2.34 13.91
CA ASP A 77 -10.04 1.50 14.80
C ASP A 77 -10.06 0.04 14.31
N ASP A 78 -11.12 -0.41 13.65
CA ASP A 78 -11.27 -1.76 13.13
C ASP A 78 -10.28 -2.08 12.00
N PHE A 79 -10.01 -1.15 11.06
CA PHE A 79 -9.01 -1.38 10.01
C PHE A 79 -7.60 -1.51 10.60
N LEU A 80 -7.21 -0.60 11.50
CA LEU A 80 -5.89 -0.63 12.13
C LEU A 80 -5.76 -1.76 13.17
N ALA A 81 -6.87 -2.22 13.75
CA ALA A 81 -6.90 -3.42 14.58
C ALA A 81 -6.62 -4.68 13.74
N ARG A 82 -7.17 -4.76 12.52
CA ARG A 82 -6.84 -5.83 11.56
C ARG A 82 -5.41 -5.69 11.03
N TYR A 83 -5.00 -4.50 10.61
CA TYR A 83 -3.70 -4.26 9.98
C TYR A 83 -2.83 -3.28 10.78
N PRO A 84 -2.25 -3.71 11.92
CA PRO A 84 -1.33 -2.88 12.67
C PRO A 84 -0.17 -2.40 11.79
N ASN A 85 0.12 -1.10 11.85
CA ASN A 85 1.18 -0.42 11.10
C ASN A 85 0.94 -0.27 9.58
N ALA A 86 -0.26 -0.54 9.09
CA ALA A 86 -0.63 -0.18 7.73
C ALA A 86 -0.54 1.34 7.52
N ALA A 87 -0.10 1.76 6.34
CA ALA A 87 -0.24 3.15 5.92
C ALA A 87 -1.70 3.41 5.54
N THR A 88 -2.21 4.58 5.90
CA THR A 88 -3.56 5.06 5.53
C THR A 88 -3.50 6.51 5.06
N GLY A 89 -4.53 6.94 4.32
CA GLY A 89 -4.74 8.33 3.88
C GLY A 89 -4.67 8.50 2.36
N ASP A 90 -4.67 9.76 1.90
CA ASP A 90 -4.55 10.08 0.48
C ASP A 90 -3.17 9.71 -0.06
N PHE A 91 -3.14 8.74 -0.98
CA PHE A 91 -1.89 8.25 -1.56
C PHE A 91 -1.55 8.93 -2.88
N ASP A 92 -2.54 9.30 -3.69
CA ASP A 92 -2.31 9.86 -5.02
C ASP A 92 -2.63 11.36 -5.17
N GLY A 93 -3.24 11.99 -4.15
CA GLY A 93 -3.65 13.39 -4.18
C GLY A 93 -5.09 13.60 -4.66
N ASN A 94 -5.87 12.52 -4.85
CA ASN A 94 -7.22 12.55 -5.38
C ASN A 94 -8.18 11.65 -4.55
N PRO A 95 -8.71 12.15 -3.43
CA PRO A 95 -9.56 11.37 -2.53
C PRO A 95 -10.92 10.95 -3.14
N GLN A 96 -11.29 11.48 -4.32
CA GLN A 96 -12.57 11.18 -4.96
C GLN A 96 -12.58 9.83 -5.69
N LYS A 97 -11.42 9.23 -5.94
CA LYS A 97 -11.32 8.03 -6.77
C LYS A 97 -10.19 7.15 -6.30
N LEU A 98 -10.51 5.88 -6.04
CA LEU A 98 -9.49 4.86 -5.81
C LEU A 98 -8.86 4.44 -7.14
N THR A 99 -7.56 4.67 -7.29
CA THR A 99 -6.82 4.39 -8.52
C THR A 99 -5.76 3.30 -8.35
N GLU A 100 -5.21 2.81 -9.47
CA GLU A 100 -4.03 1.96 -9.43
C GLU A 100 -2.81 2.68 -8.81
N MET A 101 -2.75 4.03 -8.88
CA MET A 101 -1.70 4.82 -8.24
C MET A 101 -1.76 4.70 -6.71
N ASP A 102 -2.96 4.79 -6.12
CA ASP A 102 -3.15 4.64 -4.69
C ASP A 102 -2.63 3.29 -4.19
N ALA A 103 -3.06 2.21 -4.85
CA ALA A 103 -2.67 0.86 -4.48
C ALA A 103 -1.14 0.66 -4.54
N LEU A 104 -0.49 1.18 -5.58
CA LEU A 104 0.96 1.09 -5.72
C LEU A 104 1.69 1.88 -4.63
N ILE A 105 1.24 3.10 -4.33
CA ILE A 105 1.89 3.94 -3.32
C ILE A 105 1.66 3.38 -1.92
N ALA A 106 0.46 2.89 -1.60
CA ALA A 106 0.18 2.19 -0.35
C ALA A 106 1.12 1.00 -0.14
N TYR A 107 1.33 0.19 -1.18
CA TYR A 107 2.30 -0.91 -1.18
C TYR A 107 3.74 -0.42 -0.94
N LEU A 108 4.20 0.59 -1.68
CA LEU A 108 5.54 1.16 -1.53
C LEU A 108 5.77 1.74 -0.13
N GLN A 109 4.74 2.33 0.45
CA GLN A 109 4.82 2.84 1.81
C GLN A 109 5.07 1.69 2.79
N VAL A 110 4.52 0.50 2.62
CA VAL A 110 4.74 -0.63 3.56
C VAL A 110 6.15 -1.21 3.50
N LEU A 111 6.84 -1.12 2.36
CA LEU A 111 8.13 -1.79 2.14
C LEU A 111 9.20 -1.39 3.18
N GLY A 112 9.73 -2.40 3.87
CA GLY A 112 10.81 -2.24 4.85
C GLY A 112 10.38 -1.68 6.21
N ARG A 113 9.07 -1.48 6.46
CA ARG A 113 8.54 -1.00 7.75
C ARG A 113 7.98 -2.08 8.68
N MET A 114 7.73 -3.29 8.17
CA MET A 114 7.15 -4.40 8.92
C MET A 114 8.19 -5.34 9.56
N VAL A 115 9.42 -4.86 9.76
CA VAL A 115 10.48 -5.64 10.41
C VAL A 115 10.46 -5.35 11.91
N ASP A 116 10.38 -6.41 12.72
CA ASP A 116 10.67 -6.31 14.15
C ASP A 116 12.19 -6.28 14.36
N PHE A 117 12.74 -5.07 14.45
CA PHE A 117 14.17 -4.84 14.66
C PHE A 117 14.67 -5.38 16.00
N THR A 118 13.80 -5.77 16.94
CA THR A 118 14.21 -6.39 18.21
C THR A 118 14.68 -7.84 18.05
N THR A 119 14.32 -8.50 16.94
CA THR A 119 14.70 -9.88 16.64
C THR A 119 16.01 -10.01 15.84
N TYR A 120 16.57 -8.89 15.37
CA TYR A 120 17.78 -8.87 14.55
C TYR A 120 19.03 -8.63 15.40
N ASN A 121 19.94 -9.62 15.47
CA ASN A 121 21.27 -9.45 16.06
C ASN A 121 22.34 -9.23 14.97
N PRO A 122 22.77 -7.99 14.71
CA PRO A 122 23.77 -7.69 13.68
C PRO A 122 25.14 -8.34 13.92
N GLN A 123 25.45 -8.76 15.15
CA GLN A 123 26.74 -9.38 15.48
C GLN A 123 26.87 -10.82 14.95
N MET A 124 25.77 -11.49 14.60
CA MET A 124 25.78 -12.86 14.06
C MET A 124 26.14 -12.93 12.56
N ASN A 125 26.12 -11.80 11.85
CA ASN A 125 26.40 -11.71 10.41
C ASN A 125 27.80 -11.14 10.09
N LEU A 126 28.63 -10.90 11.10
CA LEU A 126 30.04 -10.61 10.91
C LEU A 126 30.77 -11.94 10.67
N ARG A 127 30.96 -12.31 9.40
CA ARG A 127 31.95 -13.31 8.99
C ARG A 127 33.29 -12.63 8.74
#